data_AF-A0A9E7B776-F1
#
_entry.id   AF-A0A9E7B776-F1
#
_cell.length_a   1.000
_cell.length_b   1.000
_cell.length_c   1.000
_cell.angle_alpha   90.00
_cell.angle_beta   90.00
_cell.angle_gamma   90.00
#
_symmetry.space_group_name_H-M   'P 1'
#
loop_
_entity.id
_entity.type
_entity.pdbx_description
1 polymer ?
#
loop_
_entity_poly.entity_id
_entity_poly.type
_entity_poly.pdbx_seq_one_letter_code
_entity_poly.pdbx_strand_id
1 'polypeptide(L)'
;MTKQEKSAMMISLANRWRDSGVAQEDFARENDITVHTLRYWLYKRKEMKQESGGFLQLSSLTMGNEYMLRYPNGIELKLPVQTPVAIIKSLIAL
;
A
#
# COMPACT_ATOMS: atom_id res chain seq x y z
N MET A 1 -9.07 8.10 33.52
CA MET A 1 -8.89 7.72 32.11
C MET A 1 -9.07 8.96 31.25
N THR A 2 -7.99 9.40 30.61
CA THR A 2 -7.95 10.55 29.71
C THR A 2 -8.60 10.22 28.37
N LYS A 3 -9.00 11.26 27.63
CA LYS A 3 -9.59 11.12 26.29
C LYS A 3 -8.67 10.38 25.31
N GLN A 4 -7.35 10.57 25.46
CA GLN A 4 -6.33 9.93 24.63
C GLN A 4 -6.21 8.43 24.92
N GLU A 5 -6.20 8.03 26.21
CA GLU A 5 -6.16 6.62 26.61
C GLU A 5 -7.38 5.85 26.10
N LYS A 6 -8.57 6.46 26.15
CA LYS A 6 -9.79 5.88 25.59
C LYS A 6 -9.69 5.69 24.07
N SER A 7 -9.12 6.65 23.37
CA SER A 7 -8.91 6.55 21.93
C SER A 7 -7.93 5.43 21.57
N ALA A 8 -6.83 5.30 22.31
CA ALA A 8 -5.85 4.24 22.08
C ALA A 8 -6.45 2.84 22.30
N MET A 9 -7.24 2.68 23.37
CA MET A 9 -7.94 1.42 23.66
C MET A 9 -8.95 1.05 22.58
N MET A 10 -9.68 2.01 22.02
CA MET A 10 -10.65 1.73 20.96
C MET A 10 -9.97 1.40 19.62
N ILE A 11 -8.83 2.03 19.33
CA ILE A 11 -8.02 1.70 18.15
C ILE A 11 -7.42 0.30 18.28
N SER A 12 -6.93 -0.09 19.46
CA SER A 12 -6.42 -1.45 19.68
C SER A 12 -7.53 -2.50 19.52
N LEU A 13 -8.73 -2.20 20.01
CA LEU A 13 -9.91 -3.05 19.83
C LEU A 13 -10.27 -3.24 18.36
N ALA A 14 -10.25 -2.17 17.57
CA ALA A 14 -10.49 -2.22 16.12
C ALA A 14 -9.40 -2.98 15.34
N ASN A 15 -8.16 -3.03 15.85
CA ASN A 15 -7.10 -3.87 15.29
C ASN A 15 -7.35 -5.35 15.60
N ARG A 16 -7.71 -5.68 16.86
CA ARG A 16 -8.07 -7.05 17.25
C ARG A 16 -9.22 -7.59 16.40
N TRP A 17 -10.24 -6.78 16.11
CA TRP A 17 -11.32 -7.19 15.19
C TRP A 17 -10.78 -7.58 13.81
N ARG A 18 -9.94 -6.72 13.21
CA ARG A 18 -9.39 -6.98 11.88
C ARG A 18 -8.59 -8.29 11.83
N ASP A 19 -7.83 -8.57 12.87
CA ASP A 19 -6.98 -9.75 12.94
C ASP A 19 -7.80 -11.02 13.31
N SER A 20 -8.95 -10.87 13.96
CA SER A 20 -9.84 -11.98 14.34
C SER A 20 -10.63 -12.59 13.18
N GLY A 21 -10.87 -11.85 12.09
CA GLY A 21 -11.64 -12.33 10.93
C GLY A 21 -13.13 -12.59 11.18
N VAL A 22 -13.66 -12.29 12.38
CA VAL A 22 -15.08 -12.47 12.70
C VAL A 22 -15.95 -11.31 12.20
N ALA A 23 -17.25 -11.55 12.09
CA ALA A 23 -18.20 -10.49 11.70
C ALA A 23 -18.20 -9.34 12.72
N GLN A 24 -18.43 -8.12 12.24
CA GLN A 24 -18.44 -6.92 13.09
C GLN A 24 -19.48 -7.00 14.21
N GLU A 25 -20.61 -7.62 13.93
CA GLU A 25 -21.74 -7.76 14.86
C GLU A 25 -21.39 -8.69 16.02
N ASP A 26 -20.75 -9.82 15.71
CA ASP A 26 -20.33 -10.81 16.70
C ASP A 26 -19.20 -10.26 17.57
N PHE A 27 -18.19 -9.64 16.94
CA PHE A 27 -17.09 -9.02 17.69
C PHE A 27 -17.56 -7.89 18.59
N ALA A 28 -18.50 -7.07 18.12
CA ALA A 28 -19.05 -5.97 18.90
C ALA A 28 -19.82 -6.50 20.13
N ARG A 29 -20.59 -7.58 19.95
CA ARG A 29 -21.31 -8.26 21.02
C ARG A 29 -20.36 -8.87 22.06
N GLU A 30 -19.29 -9.53 21.62
CA GLU A 30 -18.29 -10.15 22.50
C GLU A 30 -17.45 -9.14 23.30
N ASN A 31 -17.30 -7.91 22.79
CA ASN A 31 -16.48 -6.86 23.40
C ASN A 31 -17.32 -5.75 24.05
N ASP A 32 -18.63 -5.97 24.26
CA ASP A 32 -19.57 -5.03 24.89
C ASP A 32 -19.56 -3.62 24.27
N ILE A 33 -19.43 -3.55 22.94
CA ILE A 33 -19.52 -2.29 22.19
C ILE A 33 -20.63 -2.35 21.14
N THR A 34 -21.12 -1.18 20.72
CA THR A 34 -22.04 -1.14 19.59
C THR A 34 -21.28 -1.31 18.27
N VAL A 35 -21.93 -1.92 17.28
CA VAL A 35 -21.38 -2.03 15.92
C VAL A 35 -21.07 -0.64 15.33
N HIS A 36 -21.89 0.37 15.63
CA HIS A 36 -21.66 1.75 15.22
C HIS A 36 -20.36 2.32 15.82
N THR A 37 -20.08 2.02 17.09
CA THR A 37 -18.82 2.40 17.74
C THR A 37 -17.63 1.74 17.04
N LEU A 38 -17.72 0.44 16.75
CA LEU A 38 -16.66 -0.27 16.03
C LEU A 38 -16.41 0.35 14.64
N ARG A 39 -17.47 0.60 13.87
CA ARG A 39 -17.39 1.23 12.54
C ARG A 39 -16.79 2.63 12.58
N TYR A 40 -17.18 3.44 13.55
CA TYR A 40 -16.60 4.77 13.77
C TYR A 40 -15.07 4.69 13.95
N TRP A 41 -14.60 3.78 14.81
CA TRP A 41 -13.17 3.64 15.07
C TRP A 41 -12.39 3.05 13.89
N LEU A 42 -13.01 2.17 13.10
CA LEU A 42 -12.42 1.68 11.85
C LEU A 42 -12.26 2.79 10.81
N TYR A 43 -13.27 3.65 10.67
CA TYR A 43 -13.22 4.81 9.79
C TYR A 43 -12.17 5.83 10.25
N LYS A 44 -12.22 6.21 11.53
CA LYS A 44 -11.26 7.14 12.12
C LYS A 44 -9.81 6.66 12.04
N ARG A 45 -9.56 5.35 12.18
CA ARG A 45 -8.23 4.75 11.96
C ARG A 45 -7.76 4.93 10.51
N LYS A 46 -8.67 4.83 9.54
CA LYS A 46 -8.35 5.05 8.13
C LYS A 46 -7.95 6.51 7.89
N GLU A 47 -8.68 7.47 8.48
CA GLU A 47 -8.34 8.88 8.43
C GLU A 47 -6.99 9.18 9.09
N MET A 48 -6.72 8.64 10.29
CA MET A 48 -5.41 8.79 10.95
C MET A 48 -4.25 8.22 10.14
N LYS A 49 -4.48 7.17 9.33
CA LYS A 49 -3.49 6.66 8.37
C LYS A 49 -3.39 7.51 7.11
N GLN A 50 -4.49 8.13 6.69
CA GLN A 50 -4.58 8.99 5.50
C GLN A 50 -4.14 10.43 5.74
N GLU A 51 -4.04 10.91 6.98
CA GLU A 51 -3.36 12.17 7.31
C GLU A 51 -1.87 12.13 6.94
N SER A 52 -1.30 10.93 6.72
CA SER A 52 0.01 10.70 6.10
C SER A 52 -0.06 10.43 4.58
N GLY A 53 -1.26 10.44 3.98
CA GLY A 53 -1.59 9.81 2.70
C GLY A 53 -1.81 10.75 1.52
N GLY A 54 -1.48 12.04 1.63
CA GLY A 54 -1.50 12.95 0.47
C GLY A 54 -0.39 12.62 -0.55
N PHE A 55 0.72 12.05 -0.07
CA PHE A 55 1.86 11.68 -0.91
C PHE A 55 2.32 10.25 -0.56
N LEU A 56 2.01 9.31 -1.46
CA LEU A 56 2.64 8.00 -1.44
C LEU A 56 4.07 8.18 -1.96
N GLN A 57 5.04 8.30 -1.05
CA GLN A 57 6.44 8.23 -1.44
C GLN A 57 6.69 6.86 -2.05
N LEU A 58 6.84 6.80 -3.37
CA LEU A 58 7.36 5.62 -4.04
C LEU A 58 8.81 5.49 -3.55
N SER A 59 9.06 4.55 -2.63
CA SER A 59 10.40 4.13 -2.24
C SER A 59 11.17 3.96 -3.53
N SER A 60 12.25 4.72 -3.68
CA SER A 60 12.96 4.98 -4.93
C SER A 60 12.57 4.03 -6.04
N LEU A 61 12.02 4.59 -7.12
CA LEU A 61 12.33 4.03 -8.43
C LEU A 61 13.85 3.97 -8.43
N THR A 62 14.41 2.83 -8.02
CA THR A 62 15.59 2.33 -8.67
C THR A 62 15.13 2.28 -10.11
N MET A 63 15.30 3.42 -10.79
CA MET A 63 15.59 3.47 -12.19
C MET A 63 16.79 2.55 -12.26
N GLY A 64 16.51 1.24 -12.30
CA GLY A 64 17.45 0.26 -12.79
C GLY A 64 17.85 0.92 -14.08
N ASN A 65 19.10 1.36 -14.10
CA ASN A 65 19.67 1.99 -15.26
C ASN A 65 19.46 0.91 -16.35
N GLU A 66 18.44 1.09 -17.16
CA GLU A 66 17.96 0.13 -18.14
C GLU A 66 17.72 0.92 -19.42
N TYR A 67 18.23 0.39 -20.54
CA TYR A 67 17.89 0.89 -21.84
C TYR A 67 16.55 0.30 -22.27
N MET A 68 15.65 1.14 -22.79
CA MET A 68 14.40 0.71 -23.38
C MET A 68 14.44 0.92 -24.89
N LEU A 69 14.31 -0.17 -25.64
CA LEU A 69 14.29 -0.15 -27.10
C LEU A 69 12.86 -0.41 -27.59
N ARG A 70 12.31 0.50 -28.38
CA ARG A 70 10.93 0.44 -28.88
C ARG A 70 10.95 0.32 -30.41
N TYR A 71 10.44 -0.78 -30.93
CA TYR A 71 10.39 -1.06 -32.38
C TYR A 71 9.10 -0.54 -33.02
N PRO A 72 9.08 -0.26 -34.34
CA PRO A 72 7.89 0.23 -35.05
C PRO A 72 6.66 -0.69 -34.94
N ASN A 73 6.88 -1.99 -34.79
CA ASN A 73 5.81 -2.99 -34.63
C ASN A 73 5.19 -3.01 -33.22
N GLY A 74 5.57 -2.08 -32.34
CA GLY A 74 5.07 -1.97 -30.97
C GLY A 74 5.76 -2.90 -29.97
N ILE A 75 6.82 -3.60 -30.38
CA ILE A 75 7.63 -4.44 -29.48
C ILE A 75 8.53 -3.53 -28.64
N GLU A 76 8.55 -3.77 -27.33
CA GLU A 76 9.43 -3.09 -26.38
C GLU A 76 10.40 -4.08 -25.75
N LEU A 77 11.67 -3.72 -25.71
CA LEU A 77 12.75 -4.50 -25.11
C LEU A 77 13.41 -3.69 -24.00
N LYS A 78 13.53 -4.30 -22.81
CA LYS A 78 14.26 -3.74 -21.68
C LYS A 78 15.62 -4.42 -21.58
N LEU A 79 16.67 -3.62 -21.46
CA LEU A 79 18.06 -4.06 -21.44
C LEU A 79 18.75 -3.49 -20.20
N PRO A 80 19.59 -4.24 -19.49
CA PRO A 80 20.42 -3.69 -18.42
C PRO A 80 21.39 -2.61 -18.93
N VAL A 81 21.73 -1.58 -18.15
CA VAL A 81 22.70 -0.54 -18.59
C VAL A 81 24.12 -1.05 -18.80
N GLN A 82 24.42 -2.24 -18.29
CA GLN A 82 25.69 -2.92 -18.54
C GLN A 82 25.74 -3.58 -19.94
N THR A 83 24.68 -3.46 -20.75
CA THR A 83 24.62 -4.07 -22.08
C THR A 83 25.66 -3.43 -23.01
N PRO A 84 26.59 -4.20 -23.58
CA PRO A 84 27.58 -3.67 -24.52
C PRO A 84 26.94 -3.00 -25.74
N VAL A 85 27.50 -1.88 -26.17
CA VAL A 85 27.03 -1.12 -27.34
C VAL A 85 26.97 -1.96 -28.62
N ALA A 86 27.84 -2.97 -28.76
CA ALA A 86 27.82 -3.89 -29.90
C ALA A 86 26.50 -4.67 -30.00
N ILE A 87 25.95 -5.10 -28.85
CA ILE A 87 24.67 -5.83 -28.78
C ILE A 87 23.51 -4.87 -29.07
N ILE A 88 23.55 -3.67 -28.50
CA ILE A 88 22.54 -2.64 -28.78
C ILE A 88 22.52 -2.33 -30.29
N LYS A 89 23.69 -2.23 -30.92
CA LYS A 89 23.81 -1.99 -32.36
C LYS A 89 23.22 -3.13 -33.20
N SER A 90 23.45 -4.40 -32.82
CA SER A 90 22.82 -5.54 -33.52
C SER A 90 21.30 -5.59 -33.37
N LEU A 91 20.74 -4.95 -32.33
CA LEU A 91 19.29 -4.88 -32.09
C LEU A 91 18.63 -3.70 -32.82
N ILE A 92 19.40 -2.71 -33.26
CA ILE A 92 18.89 -1.52 -33.97
C ILE A 92 19.14 -1.60 -35.48
N ALA A 93 20.24 -2.24 -35.90
CA ALA A 93 20.55 -2.46 -37.30
C ALA A 93 19.92 -3.77 -37.77
N LEU A 94 18.78 -3.67 -38.46
CA LEU A 94 18.28 -4.69 -39.36
C LEU A 94 18.86 -4.46 -40.76
#